data_AF-A0A5M3MDC2-F1
#
_entry.id   AF-A0A5M3MDC2-F1
#
_cell.length_a   1.000
_cell.length_b   1.000
_cell.length_c   1.000
_cell.angle_alpha   90.00
_cell.angle_beta   90.00
_cell.angle_gamma   90.00
#
_symmetry.space_group_name_H-M   'P 1'
#
loop_
_entity.id
_entity.type
_entity.pdbx_description
1 polymer ?
#
loop_
_entity_poly.entity_id
_entity_poly.type
_entity_poly.pdbx_seq_one_letter_code
_entity_poly.pdbx_strand_id
1 'polypeptide(L)'
;MCKHEMYACPTSLTLFSRVLISSSSRSIGDYYRGCGHFHGRYETGEITDCGQAKCKTSKSHMHKTAPNCGCPTVMSEDRRVQNLYQTPYPDCQRTTR
;
A
#
# COMPACT_ATOMS: atom_id res chain seq x y z
N MET A 1 9.64 11.91 -10.59
CA MET A 1 10.33 10.92 -9.74
C MET A 1 9.51 10.75 -8.48
N CYS A 2 8.56 9.81 -8.45
CA CYS A 2 7.73 9.61 -7.25
C CYS A 2 8.48 8.69 -6.29
N LYS A 3 8.89 9.27 -5.16
CA LYS A 3 9.50 8.57 -4.03
C LYS A 3 8.54 7.46 -3.59
N HIS A 4 9.05 6.23 -3.55
CA HIS A 4 8.42 5.17 -2.77
C HIS A 4 8.66 5.50 -1.31
N GLU A 5 7.81 6.36 -0.74
CA GLU A 5 7.71 6.49 0.70
C GLU A 5 7.04 5.22 1.21
N MET A 6 7.86 4.34 1.80
CA MET A 6 7.39 3.27 2.66
C MET A 6 6.66 3.94 3.82
N TYR A 7 5.32 4.01 3.77
CA TYR A 7 4.54 4.50 4.90
C TYR A 7 4.68 3.48 6.03
N ALA A 8 5.46 3.86 7.05
CA ALA A 8 5.32 3.29 8.37
C ALA A 8 3.89 3.59 8.84
N CYS A 9 3.10 2.54 9.02
CA CYS A 9 1.73 2.62 9.51
C CYS A 9 1.73 3.38 10.84
N PRO A 10 1.15 4.60 10.93
CA PRO A 10 1.10 5.35 12.17
C PRO A 10 0.16 4.59 13.10
N THR A 11 0.67 4.29 14.27
CA THR A 11 -0.04 3.74 15.41
C THR A 11 -1.37 4.45 15.64
N SER A 12 -2.49 3.81 15.28
CA SER A 12 -3.81 4.18 15.82
C SER A 12 -4.65 2.92 16.00
N LEU A 13 -4.52 2.38 17.21
CA LEU A 13 -5.52 1.65 17.99
C LEU A 13 -6.87 1.40 17.27
N THR A 14 -7.11 0.16 16.85
CA THR A 14 -8.33 -0.58 17.24
C THR A 14 -8.13 -2.08 17.07
N LEU A 15 -8.19 -2.73 18.22
CA LEU A 15 -8.50 -4.12 18.51
C LEU A 15 -9.37 -4.82 17.45
N PHE A 16 -8.81 -5.69 16.61
CA PHE A 16 -9.45 -6.97 16.25
C PHE A 16 -8.40 -8.02 15.91
N SER A 17 -8.66 -9.21 16.43
CA SER A 17 -7.76 -10.34 16.57
C SER A 17 -7.55 -11.09 15.25
N ARG A 18 -6.35 -11.69 15.13
CA ARG A 18 -5.93 -12.79 14.22
C ARG A 18 -5.31 -12.39 12.85
N VAL A 19 -3.98 -12.52 12.84
CA VAL A 19 -3.07 -12.68 11.69
C VAL A 19 -2.92 -11.44 10.79
N LEU A 20 -2.09 -10.48 11.22
CA LEU A 20 -1.55 -9.44 10.34
C LEU A 20 -0.50 -10.07 9.40
N ILE A 21 -0.99 -10.72 8.35
CA ILE A 21 -0.20 -11.18 7.19
C ILE A 21 0.37 -9.94 6.51
N SER A 22 1.60 -9.98 5.99
CA SER A 22 2.24 -8.88 5.25
C SER A 22 1.29 -8.30 4.21
N SER A 23 0.66 -7.19 4.57
CA SER A 23 -0.57 -6.77 3.93
C SER A 23 -0.23 -5.86 2.79
N SER A 24 -0.49 -6.27 1.55
CA SER A 24 -0.71 -5.26 0.52
C SER A 24 -2.15 -4.81 0.66
N SER A 25 -2.37 -3.58 1.13
CA SER A 25 -3.72 -2.99 1.19
C SER A 25 -4.09 -2.52 -0.20
N ARG A 26 -5.31 -2.82 -0.63
CA ARG A 26 -5.75 -2.46 -1.97
C ARG A 26 -6.65 -1.24 -1.97
N SER A 27 -6.19 -0.19 -2.64
CA SER A 27 -6.93 1.06 -2.85
C SER A 27 -7.41 1.18 -4.30
N ILE A 28 -8.65 1.63 -4.45
CA ILE A 28 -9.26 1.92 -5.75
C ILE A 28 -9.38 3.42 -5.89
N GLY A 29 -8.97 3.95 -7.04
CA GLY A 29 -8.95 5.38 -7.27
C GLY A 29 -8.95 5.77 -8.74
N ASP A 30 -8.81 7.07 -8.98
CA ASP A 30 -8.78 7.65 -10.31
C ASP A 30 -7.36 8.12 -10.65
N TYR A 31 -6.98 8.03 -11.92
CA TYR A 31 -5.71 8.56 -12.40
C TYR A 31 -5.94 9.75 -13.34
N TYR A 32 -5.33 10.89 -13.02
CA TYR A 32 -5.48 12.13 -13.78
C TYR A 32 -4.21 12.41 -14.60
N ARG A 33 -4.28 12.27 -15.92
CA ARG A 33 -3.12 12.49 -16.82
C ARG A 33 -2.70 13.95 -16.91
N GLY A 34 -3.61 14.90 -16.68
CA GLY A 34 -3.29 16.32 -16.70
C GLY A 34 -2.28 16.74 -15.62
N CYS A 35 -2.14 15.97 -14.54
CA CYS A 35 -1.14 16.16 -13.49
C CYS A 35 -0.26 14.93 -13.20
N GLY A 36 -0.62 13.74 -13.73
CA GLY A 36 0.12 12.50 -13.55
C GLY A 36 -0.07 11.83 -12.18
N HIS A 37 -1.13 12.16 -11.45
CA HIS A 37 -1.35 11.71 -10.08
C HIS A 37 -2.50 10.70 -9.95
N PHE A 38 -2.32 9.74 -9.04
CA PHE A 38 -3.36 8.82 -8.59
C PHE A 38 -4.06 9.38 -7.36
N HIS A 39 -5.39 9.41 -7.39
CA HIS A 39 -6.24 9.83 -6.29
C HIS A 39 -7.07 8.63 -5.82
N GLY A 40 -6.72 8.06 -4.66
CA GLY A 40 -7.49 6.98 -4.03
C GLY A 40 -8.88 7.46 -3.60
N ARG A 41 -9.92 6.69 -3.90
CA ARG A 41 -11.30 6.95 -3.47
C ARG A 41 -11.69 6.16 -2.24
N TYR A 42 -11.43 4.86 -2.26
CA TYR A 42 -11.77 3.97 -1.17
C TYR A 42 -10.80 2.79 -1.11
N GLU A 43 -10.58 2.31 0.11
CA GLU A 43 -9.87 1.06 0.35
C GLU A 43 -10.87 -0.09 0.34
N THR A 44 -10.47 -1.20 -0.27
CA THR A 44 -11.33 -2.40 -0.35
C THR A 44 -11.32 -3.22 0.94
N GLY A 45 -10.39 -2.92 1.86
CA GLY A 45 -10.08 -3.78 2.99
C GLY A 45 -9.44 -5.12 2.59
N GLU A 46 -9.18 -5.34 1.30
CA GLU A 46 -8.51 -6.53 0.81
C GLU A 46 -7.04 -6.48 1.22
N ILE A 47 -6.63 -7.47 2.02
CA ILE A 47 -5.26 -7.65 2.46
C ILE A 47 -4.70 -8.86 1.70
N THR A 48 -3.71 -8.60 0.85
CA THR A 48 -3.03 -9.66 0.09
C THR A 48 -1.62 -9.91 0.62
N ASP A 49 -1.17 -11.16 0.58
CA ASP A 49 0.18 -11.52 1.00
C ASP A 49 1.20 -11.00 -0.02
N CYS A 50 2.24 -10.29 0.44
CA CYS A 50 3.28 -9.77 -0.46
C CYS A 50 4.15 -10.86 -1.13
N GLY A 51 4.06 -12.12 -0.68
CA GLY A 51 4.79 -13.26 -1.22
C GLY A 51 6.30 -13.28 -0.92
N GLN A 52 6.82 -12.31 -0.19
CA GLN A 52 8.26 -12.14 0.02
C GLN A 52 8.79 -13.13 1.07
N ALA A 53 9.78 -13.95 0.69
CA ALA A 53 10.41 -14.91 1.62
C ALA A 53 11.09 -14.24 2.83
N LYS A 54 11.56 -13.00 2.65
CA LYS A 54 12.17 -12.18 3.70
C LYS A 54 11.16 -11.35 4.48
N CYS A 55 9.86 -11.43 4.20
CA CYS A 55 8.88 -10.73 5.01
C CYS A 55 8.42 -11.60 6.17
N LYS A 56 8.55 -11.09 7.40
CA LYS A 56 8.22 -11.81 8.63
C LYS A 56 6.77 -12.28 8.68
N THR A 57 5.87 -11.51 8.08
CA THR A 57 4.43 -11.74 8.12
C THR A 57 3.89 -12.40 6.85
N SER A 58 4.74 -12.73 5.87
CA SER A 58 4.29 -13.43 4.65
C SER A 58 4.10 -14.93 4.88
N LYS A 59 3.16 -15.55 4.17
CA LYS A 59 2.98 -17.02 4.11
C LYS A 59 4.22 -17.74 3.56
N SER A 60 4.95 -17.06 2.67
CA SER A 60 6.19 -17.53 2.06
C SER A 60 7.42 -17.31 2.94
N HIS A 61 7.25 -16.81 4.18
CA HIS A 61 8.36 -16.52 5.07
C HIS A 61 9.26 -17.75 5.29
N MET A 62 10.57 -17.57 5.08
CA MET A 62 11.55 -18.66 5.16
C MET A 62 11.78 -19.17 6.60
N HIS A 63 11.71 -18.30 7.62
CA HIS A 63 12.03 -18.66 9.00
C HIS A 63 10.76 -18.92 9.83
N LYS A 64 9.97 -19.93 9.47
CA LYS A 64 8.69 -20.23 10.17
C LYS A 64 8.85 -20.65 11.63
N THR A 65 10.00 -21.21 11.99
CA THR A 65 10.27 -21.81 13.30
C THR A 65 11.23 -21.00 14.17
N ALA A 66 11.86 -19.94 13.63
CA ALA A 66 12.81 -19.14 14.40
C ALA A 66 12.06 -18.09 15.25
N PRO A 67 12.14 -18.13 16.59
CA PRO A 67 11.36 -17.25 17.46
C PRO A 67 11.79 -15.77 17.35
N ASN A 68 13.07 -15.51 17.07
CA ASN A 68 13.65 -14.16 16.99
C ASN A 68 14.15 -13.83 15.58
N CYS A 69 13.29 -14.06 14.59
CA CYS A 69 13.57 -13.66 13.22
C CYS A 69 13.56 -12.11 13.08
N GLY A 70 14.68 -11.56 12.61
CA GLY A 70 14.88 -10.12 12.37
C GLY A 70 14.37 -9.62 11.01
N CYS A 71 13.53 -10.40 10.33
CA CYS A 71 12.98 -10.01 9.04
C CYS A 71 12.02 -8.81 9.16
N PRO A 72 12.01 -7.89 8.18
CA PRO A 72 11.11 -6.75 8.19
C PRO A 72 9.66 -7.18 7.95
N THR A 73 8.74 -6.40 8.53
CA THR A 73 7.33 -6.41 8.14
C THR A 73 7.17 -5.43 6.99
N VAL A 74 6.71 -5.91 5.85
CA VAL A 74 6.47 -5.09 4.66
C VAL A 74 4.96 -4.89 4.53
N MET A 75 4.54 -3.65 4.34
CA MET A 75 3.19 -3.28 3.94
C MET A 75 3.32 -2.57 2.59
N SER A 76 2.61 -3.07 1.58
CA SER A 76 2.60 -2.45 0.25
C SER A 76 1.20 -1.91 -0.02
N GLU A 77 1.07 -0.97 -0.96
CA GLU A 77 -0.24 -0.53 -1.41
C GLU A 77 -0.45 -0.99 -2.85
N ASP A 78 -1.51 -1.77 -3.09
CA ASP A 78 -1.95 -2.14 -4.43
C ASP A 78 -2.97 -1.10 -4.91
N ARG A 79 -2.50 -0.18 -5.77
CA ARG A 79 -3.32 0.90 -6.31
C ARG A 79 -3.93 0.47 -7.63
N ARG A 80 -5.27 0.35 -7.68
CA ARG A 80 -5.99 0.07 -8.93
C ARG A 80 -6.75 1.30 -9.41
N VAL A 81 -6.52 1.62 -10.67
CA VAL A 81 -7.19 2.73 -11.36
C VAL A 81 -8.56 2.26 -11.85
N GLN A 82 -9.61 2.88 -11.35
CA GLN A 82 -10.99 2.70 -11.82
C GLN A 82 -11.27 3.60 -13.03
N ASN A 83 -10.88 4.87 -12.97
CA ASN A 83 -11.09 5.83 -14.05
C ASN A 83 -9.80 6.51 -14.47
N LEU A 84 -9.68 6.79 -15.77
CA LEU A 84 -8.55 7.52 -16.35
C LEU A 84 -9.05 8.85 -16.94
N TYR A 85 -8.78 9.94 -16.24
CA TYR A 85 -9.15 11.29 -16.68
C TYR A 85 -7.99 11.94 -17.44
N GLN A 86 -8.31 12.64 -18.54
CA GLN A 86 -7.31 13.41 -19.31
C GLN A 86 -7.07 14.80 -18.72
N THR A 87 -8.05 15.33 -17.99
CA THR A 87 -7.97 16.61 -17.32
C THR A 87 -7.11 16.53 -16.04
N PRO A 88 -6.57 17.66 -15.55
CA PRO A 88 -5.95 17.70 -14.22
C PRO A 88 -7.03 17.56 -13.13
N TYR A 89 -6.64 17.02 -11.97
CA TYR A 89 -7.51 17.03 -10.78
C TYR A 89 -7.71 18.47 -10.29
N PRO A 90 -8.92 18.88 -9.83
CA PRO A 90 -9.23 20.27 -9.50
C PRO A 90 -8.29 20.88 -8.46
N ASP A 91 -7.96 20.12 -7.40
CA ASP A 91 -7.06 20.56 -6.32
C ASP A 91 -5.59 20.26 -6.58
N CYS A 92 -5.25 19.76 -7.78
CA CYS A 92 -3.87 19.57 -8.11
C CYS A 92 -3.24 20.94 -8.34
N GLN A 93 -2.43 21.40 -7.37
CA GLN A 93 -1.60 22.57 -7.57
C GLN A 93 -0.78 22.35 -8.84
N ARG A 94 -1.08 23.11 -9.90
CA ARG A 94 -0.26 23.14 -11.10
C ARG A 94 1.15 23.46 -10.64
N THR A 95 2.02 22.46 -10.62
CA THR A 95 3.45 22.71 -10.48
C THR A 95 3.88 23.33 -11.82
N THR A 96 3.56 24.61 -12.00
CA THR A 96 4.13 25.42 -13.09
C THR A 96 5.63 25.35 -12.90
N ARG A 97 6.29 24.69 -13.86
CA ARG A 97 7.73 24.54 -13.91
C ARG A 97 8.37 25.82 -14.41
#